data_AF-A0A381P6B7-F1
#
_entry.id   AF-A0A381P6B7-F1
#
_cell.length_a   1.000
_cell.length_b   1.000
_cell.length_c   1.000
_cell.angle_alpha   90.00
_cell.angle_beta   90.00
_cell.angle_gamma   90.00
#
_symmetry.space_group_name_H-M   'P 1'
#
loop_
_entity.id
_entity.type
_entity.pdbx_description
1 polymer ?
#
loop_
_entity_poly.entity_id
_entity_poly.type
_entity_poly.pdbx_seq_one_letter_code
_entity_poly.pdbx_strand_id
1 'polypeptide(L)'
;MRTEEAILPAGSAPEDGVLDRLRKAVRDIEDFPKDGILFRDITTLLLDPEAHSLAVKALADPFRDNLPDQIMGIESRGFIFGSTLALELGVGFVLARKPGKLPGPVLSVSYDLEYGSDSLEVHKDAIQPGSKVLVV
;
A
#
# COMPACT_ATOMS: atom_id res chain seq x y z
N MET A 1 6.98 -3.51 -27.70
CA MET A 1 8.08 -4.13 -26.95
C MET A 1 8.15 -3.40 -25.61
N ARG A 2 7.43 -3.89 -24.59
CA ARG A 2 7.44 -3.27 -23.25
C ARG A 2 8.75 -3.68 -22.61
N THR A 3 9.59 -2.70 -22.30
CA THR A 3 10.77 -2.89 -21.47
C THR A 3 10.29 -3.35 -20.09
N GLU A 4 10.80 -4.49 -19.63
CA GLU A 4 10.71 -4.92 -18.24
C GLU A 4 11.39 -3.83 -17.40
N GLU A 5 10.60 -2.94 -16.81
CA GLU A 5 11.11 -2.04 -15.78
C GLU A 5 11.51 -2.90 -14.58
N ALA A 6 12.76 -2.75 -14.16
CA ALA A 6 13.28 -3.38 -12.97
C ALA A 6 12.40 -2.97 -11.78
N ILE A 7 11.70 -3.95 -11.20
CA ILE A 7 11.21 -3.85 -9.83
C ILE A 7 12.45 -3.55 -9.00
N LEU A 8 12.50 -2.35 -8.40
CA LEU A 8 13.59 -1.96 -7.52
C LEU A 8 13.86 -3.10 -6.53
N PRO A 9 15.13 -3.49 -6.31
CA PRO A 9 15.41 -4.58 -5.41
C PRO A 9 14.87 -4.19 -4.04
N ALA A 10 13.89 -4.95 -3.55
CA ALA A 10 13.51 -4.88 -2.15
C ALA A 10 14.78 -5.14 -1.34
N GLY A 11 15.16 -4.18 -0.50
CA GLY A 11 16.16 -4.39 0.54
C GLY A 11 15.87 -5.63 1.38
N SER A 12 16.80 -5.98 2.27
CA SER A 12 16.70 -7.20 3.06
C SER A 12 15.33 -7.35 3.73
N ALA A 13 14.74 -8.54 3.61
CA ALA A 13 13.51 -8.88 4.31
C ALA A 13 13.65 -8.61 5.82
N PRO A 14 12.56 -8.28 6.53
CA PRO A 14 12.61 -8.05 7.97
C PRO A 14 13.19 -9.28 8.69
N GLU A 15 13.91 -9.05 9.77
CA GLU A 15 14.39 -10.13 10.64
C GLU A 15 13.23 -11.05 11.07
N ASP A 16 13.48 -12.35 11.21
CA ASP A 16 12.43 -13.35 11.50
C ASP A 16 11.60 -13.01 12.74
N GLY A 17 12.23 -12.43 13.78
CA GLY A 17 11.54 -12.00 15.00
C GLY A 17 10.55 -10.85 14.78
N VAL A 18 10.88 -9.92 13.88
CA VAL A 18 9.97 -8.83 13.48
C VAL A 18 8.76 -9.41 12.75
N LEU A 19 9.00 -10.32 11.81
CA LEU A 19 7.94 -10.90 11.01
C LEU A 19 6.98 -11.76 11.83
N ASP A 20 7.50 -12.52 12.80
CA ASP A 20 6.68 -13.28 13.76
C ASP A 20 5.80 -12.36 14.64
N ARG A 21 6.38 -11.26 15.17
CA ARG A 21 5.63 -10.27 15.96
C ARG A 21 4.49 -9.64 15.17
N LEU A 22 4.74 -9.25 13.92
CA LEU A 22 3.72 -8.64 13.06
C LEU A 22 2.62 -9.65 12.69
N ARG A 23 2.97 -10.90 12.39
CA ARG A 23 1.98 -11.96 12.13
C ARG A 23 1.06 -12.17 13.34
N LYS A 24 1.61 -12.23 14.55
CA LYS A 24 0.83 -12.39 15.79
C LYS A 24 -0.07 -11.20 16.10
N ALA A 25 0.25 -10.02 15.57
CA ALA A 25 -0.56 -8.82 15.73
C ALA A 25 -1.77 -8.77 14.77
N VAL A 26 -1.81 -9.63 13.74
CA VAL A 26 -2.93 -9.72 12.81
C VAL A 26 -3.88 -10.82 13.28
N ARG A 27 -5.16 -10.48 13.38
CA ARG A 27 -6.21 -11.43 13.75
C ARG A 27 -6.69 -12.21 12.53
N ASP A 28 -6.90 -13.49 12.72
CA ASP A 28 -7.57 -14.35 11.77
C ASP A 28 -9.07 -14.41 12.06
N ILE A 29 -9.88 -14.25 11.02
CA ILE A 29 -11.34 -14.40 11.07
C ILE A 29 -11.72 -15.46 10.04
N GLU A 30 -12.18 -16.60 10.52
CA GLU A 30 -12.69 -17.68 9.68
C GLU A 30 -14.03 -17.30 9.03
N ASP A 31 -14.30 -17.87 7.85
CA ASP A 31 -15.57 -17.78 7.12
C ASP A 31 -16.05 -16.35 6.81
N PHE A 32 -15.11 -15.44 6.56
CA PHE A 32 -15.42 -14.05 6.17
C PHE A 32 -14.70 -13.63 4.88
N PRO A 33 -15.36 -12.94 3.93
CA PRO A 33 -16.79 -12.56 3.93
C PRO A 33 -17.74 -13.69 3.54
N LYS A 34 -17.22 -14.89 3.29
CA LYS A 34 -17.97 -16.11 2.91
C LYS A 34 -17.26 -17.32 3.49
N ASP A 35 -18.00 -18.41 3.66
CA ASP A 35 -17.50 -19.70 4.14
C ASP A 35 -16.27 -20.17 3.35
N GLY A 36 -15.28 -20.70 4.07
CA GLY A 36 -14.03 -21.21 3.52
C GLY A 36 -12.92 -20.16 3.32
N ILE A 37 -13.16 -18.88 3.65
CA ILE A 37 -12.16 -17.80 3.56
C ILE A 37 -11.60 -17.48 4.95
N LEU A 38 -10.27 -17.58 5.10
CA LEU A 38 -9.55 -17.06 6.26
C LEU A 38 -9.17 -15.59 6.04
N PHE A 39 -9.92 -14.67 6.61
CA PHE A 39 -9.69 -13.24 6.49
C PHE A 39 -8.62 -12.76 7.47
N ARG A 40 -7.63 -12.02 6.94
CA ARG A 40 -6.55 -11.40 7.73
C ARG A 40 -6.96 -9.98 8.14
N ASP A 41 -7.40 -9.84 9.37
CA ASP A 41 -7.87 -8.57 9.92
C ASP A 41 -6.72 -7.78 10.56
N ILE A 42 -6.18 -6.84 9.78
CA ILE A 42 -5.11 -5.93 10.21
C ILE A 42 -5.53 -4.93 11.29
N THR A 43 -6.82 -4.78 11.60
CA THR A 43 -7.26 -3.74 12.56
C THR A 43 -6.70 -3.94 13.96
N THR A 44 -6.44 -5.19 14.34
CA THR A 44 -5.77 -5.52 15.61
C THR A 44 -4.31 -5.08 15.63
N LEU A 45 -3.58 -5.22 14.52
CA LEU A 45 -2.23 -4.66 14.35
C LEU A 45 -2.26 -3.13 14.45
N LEU A 46 -3.26 -2.48 13.86
CA LEU A 46 -3.40 -1.03 13.91
C LEU A 46 -3.73 -0.48 15.32
N LEU A 47 -4.39 -1.27 16.17
CA LEU A 47 -4.66 -0.93 17.57
C LEU A 47 -3.42 -1.09 18.46
N ASP A 48 -2.42 -1.83 17.99
CA ASP A 48 -1.16 -2.06 18.68
C ASP A 48 -0.11 -1.05 18.18
N PRO A 49 0.21 0.01 18.94
CA PRO A 49 1.06 1.10 18.48
C PRO A 49 2.49 0.63 18.17
N GLU A 50 3.00 -0.38 18.88
CA GLU A 50 4.32 -0.93 18.64
C GLU A 50 4.34 -1.75 17.35
N ALA A 51 3.34 -2.61 17.14
CA ALA A 51 3.23 -3.41 15.92
C ALA A 51 3.02 -2.52 14.69
N HIS A 52 2.17 -1.51 14.78
CA HIS A 52 1.94 -0.58 13.69
C HIS A 52 3.21 0.20 13.34
N SER A 53 3.91 0.76 14.34
CA SER A 53 5.19 1.46 14.11
C SER A 53 6.25 0.53 13.51
N LEU A 54 6.33 -0.71 14.00
CA LEU A 54 7.27 -1.71 13.49
C LEU A 54 6.96 -2.09 12.04
N ALA A 55 5.68 -2.23 11.67
CA ALA A 55 5.27 -2.50 10.29
C ALA A 55 5.69 -1.36 9.35
N VAL A 56 5.45 -0.11 9.73
CA VAL A 56 5.83 1.06 8.92
C VAL A 56 7.34 1.15 8.73
N LYS A 57 8.13 0.92 9.80
CA LYS A 57 9.60 0.90 9.70
C LYS A 57 10.09 -0.22 8.79
N ALA A 58 9.56 -1.42 8.96
CA ALA A 58 9.91 -2.56 8.12
C ALA A 58 9.56 -2.34 6.64
N LEU A 59 8.49 -1.61 6.34
CA LEU A 59 8.15 -1.18 4.97
C LEU A 59 9.10 -0.09 4.44
N ALA A 60 9.61 0.79 5.30
CA ALA A 60 10.49 1.90 4.95
C ALA A 60 11.94 1.48 4.71
N ASP A 61 12.46 0.55 5.51
CA ASP A 61 13.87 0.20 5.56
C ASP A 61 14.48 -0.17 4.19
N PRO A 62 13.81 -0.94 3.31
CA PRO A 62 14.28 -1.22 1.96
C PRO A 62 14.56 0.01 1.08
N PHE A 63 13.97 1.16 1.39
CA PHE A 63 13.99 2.34 0.53
C PHE A 63 14.79 3.51 1.09
N ARG A 64 15.36 3.40 2.31
CA ARG A 64 16.05 4.52 2.98
C ARG A 64 17.26 5.05 2.19
N ASP A 65 17.97 4.18 1.48
CA ASP A 65 19.13 4.54 0.66
C ASP A 65 18.78 5.00 -0.76
N ASN A 66 17.53 4.79 -1.19
CA ASN A 66 17.04 5.17 -2.52
C ASN A 66 15.54 5.46 -2.42
N LEU A 67 15.23 6.67 -1.94
CA LEU A 67 13.86 7.10 -1.68
C LEU A 67 13.04 7.13 -2.99
N PRO A 68 11.76 6.73 -2.95
CA PRO A 68 10.82 7.09 -4.00
C PRO A 68 10.55 8.60 -3.95
N ASP A 69 10.04 9.17 -5.05
CA ASP A 69 9.61 10.56 -5.05
C ASP A 69 8.26 10.72 -4.34
N GLN A 70 7.40 9.69 -4.43
CA GLN A 70 6.06 9.68 -3.88
C GLN A 70 5.63 8.25 -3.49
N ILE A 71 4.75 8.16 -2.48
CA ILE A 71 4.00 6.94 -2.16
C ILE A 71 2.57 7.07 -2.71
N MET A 72 2.04 6.04 -3.34
CA MET A 72 0.64 5.96 -3.71
C MET A 72 -0.07 4.91 -2.86
N GLY A 73 -1.14 5.30 -2.17
CA GLY A 73 -2.00 4.37 -1.45
C GLY A 73 -3.30 4.11 -2.20
N ILE A 74 -3.71 2.84 -2.29
CA ILE A 74 -5.01 2.47 -2.87
C ILE A 74 -6.09 2.46 -1.78
N GLU A 75 -7.26 3.01 -2.09
CA GLU A 75 -8.30 3.13 -1.07
C GLU A 75 -8.84 1.78 -0.57
N SER A 76 -9.36 1.70 0.65
CA SER A 76 -9.18 2.65 1.75
C SER A 76 -8.07 2.21 2.69
N ARG A 77 -7.84 0.89 2.79
CA ARG A 77 -6.89 0.30 3.76
C ARG A 77 -5.44 0.57 3.39
N GLY A 78 -5.12 0.70 2.09
CA GLY A 78 -3.79 1.09 1.62
C GLY A 78 -3.41 2.51 2.06
N PHE A 79 -4.39 3.39 2.33
CA PHE A 79 -4.09 4.73 2.86
C PHE A 79 -3.43 4.69 4.24
N ILE A 80 -3.74 3.68 5.06
CA ILE A 80 -3.26 3.62 6.44
C ILE A 80 -1.73 3.45 6.43
N PHE A 81 -1.24 2.44 5.71
CA PHE A 81 0.20 2.20 5.58
C PHE A 81 0.87 3.14 4.58
N GLY A 82 0.21 3.46 3.46
CA GLY A 82 0.78 4.36 2.46
C GLY A 82 1.03 5.77 3.00
N SER A 83 0.09 6.34 3.75
CA SER A 83 0.26 7.69 4.32
C SER A 83 1.28 7.74 5.45
N THR A 84 1.31 6.71 6.31
CA THR A 84 2.31 6.62 7.39
C THR A 84 3.70 6.34 6.86
N LEU A 85 3.83 5.53 5.80
CA LEU A 85 5.10 5.31 5.09
C LEU A 85 5.59 6.57 4.39
N ALA A 86 4.71 7.32 3.73
CA ALA A 86 5.06 8.59 3.10
C ALA A 86 5.63 9.58 4.13
N LEU A 87 4.99 9.63 5.32
CA LEU A 87 5.47 10.44 6.44
C LEU A 87 6.83 9.95 6.98
N GLU A 88 7.01 8.63 7.17
CA GLU A 88 8.25 8.02 7.65
C GLU A 88 9.44 8.27 6.70
N LEU A 89 9.20 8.24 5.39
CA LEU A 89 10.22 8.48 4.36
C LEU A 89 10.38 9.97 3.99
N GLY A 90 9.48 10.84 4.46
CA GLY A 90 9.52 12.28 4.18
C GLY A 90 9.18 12.65 2.73
N VAL A 91 8.29 11.90 2.08
CA VAL A 91 7.94 12.05 0.65
C VAL A 91 6.45 12.35 0.46
N GLY A 92 6.06 12.75 -0.75
CA GLY A 92 4.66 13.05 -1.07
C GLY A 92 3.76 11.80 -1.04
N PHE A 93 2.46 11.99 -0.80
CA PHE A 93 1.46 10.93 -0.83
C PHE A 93 0.39 11.18 -1.92
N VAL A 94 0.10 10.17 -2.72
CA VAL A 94 -0.87 10.18 -3.82
C VAL A 94 -2.04 9.25 -3.50
N LEU A 95 -3.25 9.76 -3.71
CA LEU A 95 -4.48 9.00 -3.52
C LEU A 95 -4.87 8.28 -4.82
N ALA A 96 -5.00 6.95 -4.76
CA ALA A 96 -5.72 6.15 -5.75
C ALA A 96 -7.07 5.72 -5.19
N ARG A 97 -8.17 6.11 -5.84
CA ARG A 97 -9.54 5.96 -5.31
C ARG A 97 -10.49 5.33 -6.32
N LYS A 98 -11.62 4.79 -5.87
CA LYS A 98 -12.71 4.43 -6.79
C LYS A 98 -13.28 5.68 -7.47
N PRO A 99 -14.01 5.51 -8.59
CA PRO A 99 -14.48 6.63 -9.39
C PRO A 99 -15.36 7.63 -8.64
N GLY A 100 -15.17 8.91 -8.91
CA GLY A 100 -15.98 10.01 -8.38
C GLY A 100 -15.68 10.39 -6.93
N LYS A 101 -14.58 9.88 -6.35
CA LYS A 101 -14.14 10.21 -4.98
C LYS A 101 -13.08 11.31 -4.92
N LEU A 102 -12.43 11.62 -6.04
CA LEU A 102 -11.42 12.65 -6.16
C LEU A 102 -12.01 13.92 -6.78
N PRO A 103 -11.78 15.11 -6.21
CA PRO A 103 -12.25 16.36 -6.80
C PRO A 103 -11.35 16.81 -7.96
N GLY A 104 -11.95 17.30 -9.05
CA GLY A 104 -11.19 17.86 -10.17
C GLY A 104 -10.74 16.82 -11.22
N PRO A 105 -9.78 17.17 -12.10
CA PRO A 105 -9.40 16.30 -13.22
C PRO A 105 -8.66 15.04 -12.78
N VAL A 106 -9.11 13.88 -13.27
CA VAL A 106 -8.53 12.57 -12.95
C VAL A 106 -8.07 11.80 -14.19
N LEU A 107 -7.12 10.88 -14.00
CA LEU A 107 -6.88 9.72 -14.86
C LEU A 107 -7.63 8.53 -14.27
N SER A 108 -8.15 7.64 -15.11
CA SER A 108 -8.88 6.44 -14.70
C SER A 108 -8.35 5.21 -15.40
N VAL A 109 -8.22 4.10 -14.67
CA VAL A 109 -7.84 2.78 -15.19
C VAL A 109 -8.83 1.74 -14.70
N SER A 110 -9.42 1.00 -15.64
CA SER A 110 -10.34 -0.10 -15.35
C SER A 110 -9.62 -1.44 -15.28
N TYR A 111 -10.12 -2.34 -14.44
CA TYR A 111 -9.62 -3.71 -14.29
C TYR A 111 -10.78 -4.68 -14.08
N ASP A 112 -10.59 -5.91 -14.53
CA ASP A 112 -11.58 -6.97 -14.43
C ASP A 112 -11.47 -7.69 -13.08
N LEU A 113 -12.63 -8.08 -12.55
CA LEU A 113 -12.80 -8.94 -11.39
C LEU A 113 -13.35 -10.29 -11.84
N GLU A 114 -13.35 -11.28 -10.95
CA GLU A 114 -13.95 -12.60 -11.24
C GLU A 114 -15.43 -12.48 -11.69
N TYR A 115 -16.14 -11.50 -11.13
CA TYR A 115 -17.50 -11.14 -11.53
C TYR A 115 -17.64 -9.63 -11.62
N GLY A 116 -17.34 -9.07 -12.80
CA GLY A 116 -17.54 -7.65 -13.13
C GLY A 116 -16.23 -6.92 -13.41
N SER A 117 -16.28 -5.59 -13.37
CA SER A 117 -15.11 -4.71 -13.48
C SER A 117 -15.21 -3.59 -12.45
N ASP A 118 -14.06 -3.05 -12.07
CA ASP A 118 -13.95 -1.87 -11.21
C ASP A 118 -12.92 -0.91 -11.82
N SER A 119 -12.72 0.27 -11.23
CA SER A 119 -11.76 1.24 -11.74
C SER A 119 -11.08 2.00 -10.60
N LEU A 120 -9.88 2.51 -10.86
CA LEU A 120 -9.16 3.40 -9.97
C LEU A 120 -8.87 4.73 -10.66
N GLU A 121 -8.99 5.81 -9.90
CA GLU A 121 -8.74 7.18 -10.29
C GLU A 121 -7.62 7.81 -9.47
N VAL A 122 -6.83 8.65 -10.12
CA VAL A 122 -5.77 9.50 -9.53
C VAL A 122 -5.86 10.90 -10.15
N HIS A 123 -5.59 11.99 -9.42
CA HIS A 123 -5.56 13.32 -10.03
C HIS A 123 -4.52 13.41 -11.14
N LYS A 124 -4.84 14.08 -12.25
CA LYS A 124 -3.96 14.17 -13.44
C LYS A 124 -2.60 14.81 -13.14
N ASP A 125 -2.54 15.68 -12.14
CA ASP A 125 -1.37 16.47 -11.74
C ASP A 125 -0.62 15.89 -10.53
N ALA A 126 -1.11 14.79 -9.94
CA ALA A 126 -0.51 14.22 -8.74
C ALA A 126 0.90 13.65 -8.99
N ILE A 127 1.18 13.16 -10.21
CA ILE A 127 2.43 12.48 -10.56
C ILE A 127 3.02 13.15 -11.79
N GLN A 128 4.29 13.56 -11.70
CA GLN A 128 5.02 14.16 -12.82
C GLN A 128 5.72 13.07 -13.66
N PRO A 129 5.85 13.25 -14.99
CA PRO A 129 6.63 12.34 -15.82
C PRO A 129 8.03 12.10 -15.26
N GLY A 130 8.44 10.83 -15.15
CA GLY A 130 9.74 10.43 -14.61
C GLY A 130 9.79 10.23 -13.08
N SER A 131 8.70 10.48 -12.34
CA SER A 131 8.65 10.24 -10.90
C SER A 131 8.71 8.74 -10.58
N LYS A 132 9.52 8.36 -9.59
CA LYS A 132 9.52 7.02 -8.98
C LYS A 132 8.42 6.95 -7.92
N VAL A 133 7.41 6.14 -8.16
CA VAL A 133 6.27 5.98 -7.26
C VAL A 133 6.26 4.59 -6.65
N LEU A 134 6.20 4.51 -5.31
CA LEU A 134 6.00 3.25 -4.59
C LEU A 134 4.52 3.08 -4.25
N VAL A 135 3.91 1.97 -4.67
CA VAL A 135 2.49 1.65 -4.38
C VAL A 135 2.40 0.81 -3.11
N VAL A 136 1.47 1.16 -2.23
CA VAL A 136 1.21 0.50 -0.94
C VAL A 136 -0.27 0.17 -0.77
#